data_AF-A0A925CQM9-F1
#
_entry.id   AF-A0A925CQM9-F1
#
_cell.length_a   1.000
_cell.length_b   1.000
_cell.length_c   1.000
_cell.angle_alpha   90.00
_cell.angle_beta   90.00
_cell.angle_gamma   90.00
#
_symmetry.space_group_name_H-M   'P 1'
#
loop_
_entity.id
_entity.type
_entity.pdbx_description
1 polymer ?
#
loop_
_entity_poly.entity_id
_entity_poly.type
_entity_poly.pdbx_seq_one_letter_code
_entity_poly.pdbx_strand_id
1 'polypeptide(L)'
;PPTPRGASWSSNDFSIAGAVMTTITDDLEGLTGVDEGILVLRVAPGTPAASSGLRGGDVIIRVNDDECEGVRDLQVAVQRASSRGQRRVALVVSRKQKEQSLTLQW
;
A
#
# COMPACT_ATOMS: atom_id res chain seq x y z
N PRO A 1 -28.41 -8.22 -7.34
CA PRO A 1 -27.82 -7.14 -6.50
C PRO A 1 -26.97 -6.16 -7.35
N PRO A 2 -27.30 -4.86 -7.38
CA PRO A 2 -26.55 -3.90 -8.17
C PRO A 2 -25.15 -3.74 -7.57
N THR A 3 -24.14 -3.77 -8.44
CA THR A 3 -22.77 -3.39 -8.13
C THR A 3 -22.73 -1.94 -7.63
N PRO A 4 -21.97 -1.60 -6.58
CA PRO A 4 -21.82 -0.21 -6.21
C PRO A 4 -21.00 0.49 -7.31
N ARG A 5 -21.72 1.31 -8.10
CA ARG A 5 -21.18 2.35 -8.98
C ARG A 5 -20.43 3.37 -8.10
N GLY A 6 -19.20 3.68 -8.48
CA GLY A 6 -18.55 4.93 -8.10
C GLY A 6 -18.02 5.00 -6.67
N ALA A 7 -16.88 4.37 -6.41
CA ALA A 7 -15.93 4.95 -5.45
C ALA A 7 -15.20 6.11 -6.16
N SER A 8 -15.87 7.25 -6.31
CA SER A 8 -15.19 8.52 -6.56
C SER A 8 -14.55 8.92 -5.23
N TRP A 9 -13.34 8.42 -4.97
CA TRP A 9 -12.50 8.98 -3.91
C TRP A 9 -11.89 10.27 -4.43
N SER A 10 -11.79 11.24 -3.52
CA SER A 10 -11.35 12.60 -3.77
C SER A 10 -9.97 12.61 -4.42
N SER A 11 -9.67 13.64 -5.21
CA SER A 11 -8.46 13.78 -6.04
C SER A 11 -7.09 13.71 -5.31
N ASN A 12 -7.05 13.31 -4.03
CA ASN A 12 -5.87 13.18 -3.19
C ASN A 12 -5.67 11.79 -2.53
N ASP A 13 -6.62 10.83 -2.59
CA ASP A 13 -6.54 9.56 -1.84
C ASP A 13 -5.94 8.37 -2.64
N PHE A 14 -4.65 8.41 -2.99
CA PHE A 14 -4.01 7.39 -3.83
C PHE A 14 -4.45 5.94 -3.49
N SER A 15 -5.28 5.34 -4.35
CA SER A 15 -5.77 3.97 -4.15
C SER A 15 -4.99 3.00 -5.03
N ILE A 16 -4.21 2.10 -4.43
CA ILE A 16 -3.46 1.05 -5.12
C ILE A 16 -4.05 -0.30 -4.73
N ALA A 17 -4.44 -1.10 -5.73
CA ALA A 17 -5.05 -2.42 -5.54
C ALA A 17 -6.24 -2.45 -4.54
N GLY A 18 -6.96 -1.33 -4.41
CA GLY A 18 -8.10 -1.18 -3.51
C GLY A 18 -7.78 -0.84 -2.05
N ALA A 19 -6.51 -0.56 -1.74
CA ALA A 19 -6.08 0.03 -0.49
C ALA A 19 -6.00 1.56 -0.62
N VAL A 20 -6.57 2.26 0.35
CA VAL A 20 -6.42 3.70 0.55
C VAL A 20 -5.22 3.91 1.45
N MET A 21 -4.29 4.75 1.02
CA MET A 21 -3.02 4.94 1.69
C MET A 21 -2.54 6.38 1.60
N THR A 22 -1.68 6.76 2.52
CA THR A 22 -1.04 8.08 2.59
C THR A 22 0.45 7.91 2.83
N THR A 23 1.25 8.81 2.28
CA THR A 23 2.67 8.91 2.64
C THR A 23 2.80 9.33 4.10
N ILE A 24 3.70 8.70 4.83
CA ILE A 24 4.15 9.16 6.14
C ILE A 24 5.07 10.35 5.91
N THR A 25 4.70 11.48 6.48
CA THR A 25 5.59 12.62 6.65
C THR A 25 6.10 12.61 8.10
N ASP A 26 7.35 13.02 8.31
CA ASP A 26 8.09 13.23 9.57
C ASP A 26 7.24 13.27 10.88
N ASP A 27 6.12 13.99 10.89
CA ASP A 27 5.15 14.09 11.99
C ASP A 27 4.57 12.74 12.50
N LEU A 28 4.56 11.67 11.67
CA LEU A 28 3.98 10.37 12.02
C LEU A 28 5.01 9.32 12.50
N GLU A 29 6.30 9.66 12.51
CA GLU A 29 7.38 8.77 12.95
C GLU A 29 7.20 8.35 14.42
N GLY A 30 6.84 9.30 15.29
CA GLY A 30 6.61 9.03 16.72
C GLY A 30 5.45 8.08 17.03
N LEU A 31 4.53 7.88 16.08
CA LEU A 31 3.38 6.98 16.22
C LEU A 31 3.61 5.60 15.60
N THR A 32 4.43 5.53 14.56
CA THR A 32 4.65 4.31 13.77
C THR A 32 5.99 3.64 14.04
N GLY A 33 6.97 4.41 14.51
CA GLY A 33 8.37 3.99 14.68
C GLY A 33 9.12 3.83 13.36
N VAL A 34 8.67 4.54 12.31
CA VAL A 34 9.25 4.52 10.97
C VAL A 34 9.34 5.96 10.46
N ASP A 35 10.54 6.39 10.07
CA ASP A 35 10.83 7.74 9.58
C ASP A 35 10.13 8.01 8.24
N GLU A 36 10.16 7.03 7.33
CA GLU A 36 9.66 7.16 5.96
C GLU A 36 8.87 5.92 5.51
N GLY A 37 7.74 6.12 4.81
CA GLY A 37 6.88 5.02 4.44
C GLY A 37 5.50 5.40 3.92
N ILE A 38 4.68 4.38 3.67
CA ILE A 38 3.30 4.54 3.24
C ILE A 38 2.37 3.92 4.29
N LEU A 39 1.60 4.74 4.98
CA LEU A 39 0.57 4.29 5.90
C LEU A 39 -0.67 3.85 5.14
N VAL A 40 -1.07 2.60 5.33
CA VAL A 40 -2.34 2.06 4.85
C VAL A 40 -3.44 2.53 5.79
N LEU A 41 -4.31 3.40 5.29
CA LEU A 41 -5.44 3.93 6.07
C LEU A 41 -6.54 2.89 6.15
N ARG A 42 -6.98 2.36 5.00
CA ARG A 42 -8.01 1.33 4.90
C ARG A 42 -7.82 0.47 3.68
N VAL A 43 -8.32 -0.76 3.76
CA VAL A 43 -8.34 -1.70 2.64
C VAL A 43 -9.78 -2.12 2.40
N ALA A 44 -10.26 -1.94 1.17
CA ALA A 44 -11.63 -2.33 0.82
C ALA A 44 -11.73 -3.87 0.70
N PRO A 45 -12.79 -4.50 1.23
CA PRO A 45 -12.96 -5.95 1.14
C PRO A 45 -13.17 -6.39 -0.31
N GLY A 46 -12.69 -7.59 -0.64
CA GLY A 46 -12.78 -8.14 -2.00
C GLY A 46 -11.80 -7.52 -3.01
N THR A 47 -10.87 -6.69 -2.54
CA THR A 47 -9.81 -6.10 -3.37
C THR A 47 -8.52 -6.92 -3.31
N PRO A 48 -7.63 -6.80 -4.31
CA PRO A 48 -6.38 -7.54 -4.30
C PRO A 48 -5.50 -7.22 -3.08
N ALA A 49 -5.52 -5.99 -2.57
CA ALA A 49 -4.86 -5.63 -1.31
C ALA A 49 -5.43 -6.43 -0.11
N ALA A 50 -6.75 -6.57 -0.01
CA ALA A 50 -7.37 -7.37 1.05
C ALA A 50 -6.98 -8.86 0.95
N SER A 51 -7.01 -9.41 -0.27
CA SER A 51 -6.59 -10.80 -0.54
C SER A 51 -5.12 -11.05 -0.22
N SER A 52 -4.30 -10.00 -0.30
CA SER A 52 -2.86 -10.05 -0.01
C SER A 52 -2.55 -9.92 1.49
N GLY A 53 -3.57 -9.67 2.33
CA GLY A 53 -3.44 -9.57 3.77
C GLY A 53 -3.07 -8.17 4.30
N LEU A 54 -3.11 -7.14 3.44
CA LEU A 54 -2.97 -5.75 3.86
C LEU A 54 -4.16 -5.33 4.72
N ARG A 55 -3.87 -4.53 5.75
CA ARG A 55 -4.88 -4.01 6.69
C ARG A 55 -4.60 -2.54 6.99
N GLY A 56 -5.63 -1.85 7.45
CA GLY A 56 -5.46 -0.49 7.98
C GLY A 56 -4.51 -0.50 9.19
N GLY A 57 -3.59 0.45 9.23
CA GLY A 57 -2.52 0.54 10.22
C GLY A 57 -1.21 -0.16 9.83
N ASP A 58 -1.13 -0.75 8.63
CA ASP A 58 0.13 -1.24 8.07
C ASP A 58 0.95 -0.07 7.54
N VAL A 59 2.25 -0.07 7.77
CA VAL A 59 3.17 0.89 7.18
C VAL A 59 4.05 0.18 6.17
N ILE A 60 3.89 0.45 4.88
CA ILE A 60 4.75 -0.10 3.83
C ILE A 60 6.07 0.66 3.86
N ILE A 61 7.16 -0.06 4.08
CA ILE A 61 8.52 0.49 4.14
C ILE A 61 9.36 0.09 2.93
N ARG A 62 8.97 -0.99 2.24
CA ARG A 62 9.69 -1.52 1.07
C ARG A 62 8.74 -2.16 0.08
N VAL A 63 9.03 -2.03 -1.21
CA VAL A 63 8.39 -2.78 -2.29
C VAL A 63 9.44 -3.51 -3.12
N ASN A 64 9.27 -4.82 -3.26
CA ASN A 64 10.27 -5.71 -3.84
C ASN A 64 11.64 -5.51 -3.17
N ASP A 65 12.56 -4.87 -3.87
CA ASP A 65 13.90 -4.56 -3.40
C ASP A 65 14.18 -3.06 -3.25
N ASP A 66 13.20 -2.21 -3.58
CA ASP A 66 13.30 -0.76 -3.51
C ASP A 66 12.65 -0.26 -2.20
N GLU A 67 13.31 0.67 -1.51
CA GLU A 67 12.73 1.41 -0.37
C GLU A 67 11.56 2.28 -0.86
N CYS A 68 10.52 2.39 -0.03
CA CYS A 68 9.32 3.16 -0.34
C CYS A 68 9.15 4.29 0.65
N GLU A 69 9.59 5.48 0.27
CA GLU A 69 9.43 6.69 1.08
C GLU A 69 8.04 7.30 0.86
N GLY A 70 7.41 7.07 -0.30
CA GLY A 70 6.06 7.56 -0.54
C GLY A 70 5.26 6.80 -1.58
N VAL A 71 3.98 7.18 -1.72
CA VAL A 71 3.03 6.47 -2.59
C VAL A 71 3.45 6.48 -4.07
N ARG A 72 4.25 7.47 -4.49
CA ARG A 72 4.82 7.54 -5.84
C ARG A 72 5.77 6.37 -6.11
N ASP A 73 6.59 5.98 -5.16
CA ASP A 73 7.58 4.90 -5.33
C ASP A 73 6.86 3.56 -5.49
N LEU A 74 5.83 3.33 -4.68
CA LEU A 74 4.96 2.18 -4.80
C LEU A 74 4.28 2.13 -6.18
N GLN A 75 3.77 3.27 -6.67
CA GLN A 75 3.17 3.36 -7.99
C GLN A 75 4.18 3.01 -9.10
N VAL A 76 5.40 3.54 -9.01
CA VAL A 76 6.48 3.24 -9.96
C VAL A 76 6.85 1.77 -9.92
N ALA A 77 6.97 1.15 -8.75
CA ALA A 77 7.30 -0.27 -8.62
C ALA A 77 6.21 -1.17 -9.20
N VAL A 78 4.94 -0.87 -8.94
CA VAL A 78 3.79 -1.58 -9.52
C VAL A 78 3.78 -1.45 -11.04
N GLN A 79 4.06 -0.26 -11.57
CA GLN A 79 4.15 -0.01 -13.00
C GLN A 79 5.33 -0.80 -13.63
N ARG A 80 6.50 -0.79 -12.99
CA ARG A 80 7.68 -1.57 -13.44
C ARG A 80 7.38 -3.07 -13.47
N ALA A 81 6.75 -3.60 -12.42
CA ALA A 81 6.35 -5.00 -12.35
C ALA A 81 5.37 -5.34 -13.48
N SER A 82 4.35 -4.50 -13.69
CA SER A 82 3.37 -4.67 -14.77
C SER A 82 4.03 -4.67 -16.16
N SER A 83 4.98 -3.76 -16.40
CA SER A 83 5.73 -3.70 -17.66
C SER A 83 6.59 -4.95 -17.91
N ARG A 84 6.99 -5.67 -16.85
CA ARG A 84 7.69 -6.97 -16.93
C ARG A 84 6.73 -8.16 -17.05
N GLY A 85 5.43 -7.92 -17.17
CA GLY A 85 4.40 -8.97 -17.18
C GLY A 85 4.13 -9.57 -15.79
N GLN A 86 4.68 -8.97 -14.73
CA GLN A 86 4.44 -9.40 -13.35
C GLN A 86 3.16 -8.75 -12.83
N ARG A 87 2.28 -9.57 -12.25
CA ARG A 87 1.04 -9.14 -11.59
C ARG A 87 1.13 -9.27 -10.07
N ARG A 88 2.36 -9.17 -9.55
CA ARG A 88 2.65 -9.27 -8.13
C ARG A 88 3.87 -8.46 -7.77
N VAL A 89 3.88 -7.93 -6.55
CA VAL A 89 5.06 -7.33 -5.90
C VAL A 89 5.14 -7.81 -4.46
N ALA A 90 6.35 -8.01 -3.97
CA ALA A 90 6.56 -8.19 -2.54
C ALA A 90 6.43 -6.83 -1.85
N LEU A 91 5.82 -6.80 -0.69
CA LEU A 91 5.73 -5.64 0.17
C LEU A 91 6.32 -6.01 1.52
N VAL A 92 7.15 -5.14 2.08
CA VAL A 92 7.56 -5.23 3.47
C VAL A 92 6.77 -4.16 4.22
N VAL A 93 5.99 -4.60 5.20
CA VAL A 93 5.16 -3.71 6.01
C VAL A 93 5.53 -3.82 7.48
N SER A 94 5.62 -2.71 8.18
CA SER A 94 5.68 -2.66 9.63
C SER A 94 4.27 -2.61 10.21
N ARG A 95 3.92 -3.62 11.02
CA ARG A 95 2.65 -3.70 11.76
C ARG A 95 2.96 -3.89 13.23
N LYS A 96 2.59 -2.92 14.08
CA LYS A 96 2.90 -2.92 15.52
C LYS A 96 4.40 -3.14 15.80
N GLN A 97 5.25 -2.42 15.08
CA GLN A 97 6.72 -2.53 15.16
C GLN A 97 7.28 -3.92 14.81
N LYS A 98 6.52 -4.74 14.08
CA LYS A 98 6.99 -6.00 13.50
C LYS A 98 6.93 -5.91 11.99
N GLU A 99 8.05 -6.19 11.35
CA GLU A 99 8.13 -6.31 9.91
C GLU A 99 7.42 -7.58 9.45
N GLN A 100 6.60 -7.45 8.42
CA GLN A 100 5.86 -8.53 7.78
C GLN A 100 6.04 -8.42 6.27
N SER A 101 6.45 -9.53 5.66
CA SER A 101 6.50 -9.64 4.21
C SER A 101 5.14 -10.09 3.68
N LEU A 102 4.50 -9.26 2.87
CA LEU A 102 3.27 -9.55 2.16
C LEU A 102 3.54 -9.61 0.66
N THR A 103 2.68 -10.29 -0.11
CA THR A 103 2.77 -10.28 -1.57
C THR A 103 1.49 -9.68 -2.10
N LEU A 104 1.57 -8.48 -2.66
CA LEU A 104 0.46 -7.84 -3.33
C LEU A 104 0.35 -8.38 -4.74
N GLN A 105 -0.75 -9.05 -5.06
CA GLN A 105 -1.07 -9.58 -6.38
C GLN A 105 -2.36 -8.94 -6.91
N TRP A 106 -2.46 -8.64 -8.21
CA TRP A 106 -3.63 -8.00 -8.83
C TRP A 106 -4.00 -8.56 -10.21
#